data_AF-A0A9E3B154-F1
#
_entry.id   AF-A0A9E3B154-F1
#
_cell.length_a   1.000
_cell.length_b   1.000
_cell.length_c   1.000
_cell.angle_alpha   90.00
_cell.angle_beta   90.00
_cell.angle_gamma   90.00
#
_symmetry.space_group_name_H-M   'P 1'
#
loop_
_entity.id
_entity.type
_entity.pdbx_description
1 polymer ?
#
loop_
_entity_poly.entity_id
_entity_poly.type
_entity_poly.pdbx_seq_one_letter_code
_entity_poly.pdbx_strand_id
1 'polypeptide(L)'
;MQAGFGPEFLDRFHEVPASGASSCARAMRAKSRVVVSDTETDVDYEPLRAIARRSGYRSVQSTPLVSRDGSLIGILSTHFAHPHSLTSSEEKRLDLYARQTSDFIERCRIDEELRRSEADRKRLDEVRAHLAAIVESSNDAIISKGLDTIILSWNQGAERLFGYTAEEAIGRPITLLIPEERLDEEPKILERIRAGERVDHFETVRQRKDGRLVDISLTISPVRNAAGEIIAASKIARDVSER
;
A
#
# COMPACT_ATOMS: atom_id res chain seq x y z
N MET A 1 22.58 -6.36 -13.87
CA MET A 1 23.41 -7.57 -13.69
C MET A 1 24.60 -7.46 -14.64
N GLN A 2 25.82 -7.43 -14.11
CA GLN A 2 27.05 -7.46 -14.91
C GLN A 2 27.56 -8.91 -14.94
N ALA A 3 27.90 -9.44 -16.10
CA ALA A 3 28.33 -10.83 -16.27
C ALA A 3 29.71 -10.88 -16.92
N GLY A 4 30.55 -11.85 -16.51
CA GLY A 4 31.90 -12.04 -17.06
C GLY A 4 33.01 -11.21 -16.41
N PHE A 5 32.73 -10.53 -15.28
CA PHE A 5 33.72 -9.74 -14.54
C PHE A 5 33.89 -10.25 -13.10
N GLY A 6 35.11 -10.08 -12.56
CA GLY A 6 35.42 -10.43 -11.18
C GLY A 6 34.88 -9.43 -10.15
N PRO A 7 34.91 -9.78 -8.85
CA PRO A 7 34.29 -9.00 -7.76
C PRO A 7 34.76 -7.53 -7.67
N GLU A 8 36.05 -7.26 -7.90
CA GLU A 8 36.62 -5.88 -7.85
C GLU A 8 35.92 -4.94 -8.86
N PHE A 9 35.59 -5.43 -10.05
CA PHE A 9 34.88 -4.66 -11.06
C PHE A 9 33.42 -4.45 -10.66
N LEU A 10 32.78 -5.51 -10.14
CA LEU A 10 31.38 -5.47 -9.71
C LEU A 10 31.17 -4.49 -8.55
N ASP A 11 32.07 -4.46 -7.56
CA ASP A 11 32.00 -3.52 -6.43
C ASP A 11 32.21 -2.07 -6.90
N ARG A 12 33.17 -1.84 -7.79
CA ARG A 12 33.49 -0.49 -8.27
C ARG A 12 32.41 0.10 -9.15
N PHE A 13 31.74 -0.72 -9.95
CA PHE A 13 30.64 -0.33 -10.84
C PHE A 13 29.26 -0.75 -10.31
N HIS A 14 29.17 -1.05 -9.01
CA HIS A 14 27.89 -1.30 -8.34
C HIS A 14 26.98 -0.07 -8.45
N GLU A 15 27.57 1.12 -8.26
CA GLU A 15 26.95 2.41 -8.58
C GLU A 15 27.86 3.19 -9.54
N VAL A 16 27.26 3.72 -10.61
CA VAL A 16 27.97 4.60 -11.55
C VAL A 16 27.33 5.98 -11.48
N PRO A 17 28.00 6.98 -10.88
CA PRO A 17 27.47 8.32 -10.88
C PRO A 17 27.47 8.89 -12.29
N ALA A 18 26.40 9.63 -12.62
CA ALA A 18 26.28 10.27 -13.93
C ALA A 18 27.36 11.33 -14.21
N SER A 19 28.20 11.71 -13.23
CA SER A 19 29.37 12.58 -13.40
C SER A 19 30.66 11.83 -13.79
N GLY A 20 30.65 10.50 -13.82
CA GLY A 20 31.85 9.69 -14.06
C GLY A 20 32.40 9.75 -15.49
N ALA A 21 33.64 9.31 -15.65
CA ALA A 21 34.34 9.22 -16.94
C ALA A 21 34.01 7.95 -17.76
N SER A 22 33.26 7.01 -17.17
CA SER A 22 32.93 5.73 -17.83
C SER A 22 32.04 5.91 -19.05
N SER A 23 32.09 4.96 -19.98
CA SER A 23 31.21 4.93 -21.15
C SER A 23 29.73 4.95 -20.75
N CYS A 24 29.37 4.25 -19.67
CA CYS A 24 28.01 4.25 -19.14
C CYS A 24 27.62 5.62 -18.56
N ALA A 25 28.48 6.29 -17.80
CA ALA A 25 28.20 7.64 -17.30
C ALA A 25 28.06 8.67 -18.45
N ARG A 26 28.91 8.58 -19.46
CA ARG A 26 28.83 9.39 -20.69
C ARG A 26 27.50 9.15 -21.42
N ALA A 27 27.12 7.89 -21.61
CA ALA A 27 25.85 7.52 -22.25
C ALA A 27 24.62 7.99 -21.47
N MET A 28 24.66 7.93 -20.13
CA MET A 28 23.59 8.46 -19.28
C MET A 28 23.42 9.96 -19.45
N ARG A 29 24.51 10.75 -19.47
CA ARG A 29 24.45 12.21 -19.68
C ARG A 29 23.96 12.56 -21.08
N ALA A 30 24.51 11.90 -22.10
CA ALA A 30 24.20 12.19 -23.49
C ALA A 30 22.81 11.70 -23.91
N LYS A 31 22.20 10.77 -23.15
CA LYS A 31 20.99 10.03 -23.52
C LYS A 31 21.08 9.38 -24.91
N SER A 32 22.31 9.00 -25.29
CA SER A 32 22.62 8.36 -26.56
C SER A 32 23.73 7.33 -26.37
N ARG A 33 23.90 6.44 -27.35
CA ARG A 33 24.97 5.43 -27.31
C ARG A 33 26.33 6.10 -27.28
N VAL A 34 27.22 5.57 -26.44
CA VAL A 34 28.64 5.91 -26.42
C VAL A 34 29.44 4.66 -26.76
N VAL A 35 30.41 4.80 -27.67
CA VAL A 35 31.34 3.73 -28.06
C VAL A 35 32.76 4.21 -27.79
N VAL A 36 33.51 3.42 -27.04
CA VAL A 36 34.94 3.60 -26.79
C VAL A 36 35.67 2.50 -27.53
N SER A 37 36.14 2.80 -28.74
CA SER A 37 36.72 1.79 -29.63
C SER A 37 38.07 1.26 -29.17
N ASP A 38 38.84 2.06 -28.44
CA ASP A 38 40.03 1.63 -27.70
C ASP A 38 40.21 2.49 -26.44
N THR A 39 40.12 1.86 -25.28
CA THR A 39 40.29 2.50 -23.96
C THR A 39 41.67 3.14 -23.76
N GLU A 40 42.70 2.68 -24.47
CA GLU A 40 44.06 3.23 -24.35
C GLU A 40 44.27 4.53 -25.15
N THR A 41 43.43 4.79 -26.14
CA THR A 41 43.54 5.97 -27.00
C THR A 41 42.46 7.00 -26.73
N ASP A 42 41.29 6.59 -26.23
CA ASP A 42 40.23 7.50 -25.80
C ASP A 42 40.72 8.35 -24.61
N VAL A 43 40.69 9.68 -24.79
CA VAL A 43 41.19 10.66 -23.82
C VAL A 43 40.30 10.72 -22.58
N ASP A 44 38.99 10.61 -22.76
CA ASP A 44 38.02 10.65 -21.66
C ASP A 44 38.10 9.39 -20.79
N TYR A 45 38.64 8.29 -21.33
CA TYR A 45 38.79 7.01 -20.62
C TYR A 45 40.06 6.90 -19.77
N GLU A 46 40.97 7.88 -19.84
CA GLU A 46 42.25 7.88 -19.13
C GLU A 46 42.14 7.53 -17.63
N PRO A 47 41.18 8.06 -16.86
CA PRO A 47 41.00 7.72 -15.44
C PRO A 47 40.62 6.25 -15.17
N LEU A 48 40.13 5.53 -16.18
CA LEU A 48 39.60 4.16 -16.06
C LEU A 48 40.45 3.10 -16.75
N ARG A 49 41.52 3.48 -17.48
CA ARG A 49 42.39 2.54 -18.22
C ARG A 49 42.95 1.42 -17.35
N ALA A 50 43.45 1.75 -16.16
CA ALA A 50 44.01 0.76 -15.24
C ALA A 50 42.96 -0.31 -14.85
N ILE A 51 41.71 0.10 -14.69
CA ILE A 51 40.59 -0.80 -14.39
C ILE A 51 40.24 -1.61 -15.64
N ALA A 52 40.14 -0.99 -16.81
CA ALA A 52 39.87 -1.69 -18.07
C ALA A 52 40.87 -2.83 -18.32
N ARG A 53 42.17 -2.56 -18.13
CA ARG A 53 43.25 -3.56 -18.22
C ARG A 53 43.05 -4.71 -17.24
N ARG A 54 42.83 -4.41 -15.95
CA ARG A 54 42.63 -5.44 -14.91
C ARG A 54 41.37 -6.26 -15.14
N SER A 55 40.32 -5.64 -15.68
CA SER A 55 39.05 -6.26 -16.01
C SER A 55 39.03 -6.93 -17.39
N GLY A 56 40.14 -6.89 -18.12
CA GLY A 56 40.33 -7.65 -19.37
C GLY A 56 39.54 -7.13 -20.57
N TYR A 57 39.14 -5.86 -20.58
CA TYR A 57 38.53 -5.23 -21.76
C TYR A 57 39.35 -4.06 -22.29
N ARG A 58 39.24 -3.85 -23.59
CA ARG A 58 39.96 -2.85 -24.36
C ARG A 58 39.03 -1.95 -25.17
N SER A 59 37.78 -2.36 -25.36
CA SER A 59 36.70 -1.55 -25.95
C SER A 59 35.41 -1.75 -25.16
N VAL A 60 34.55 -0.73 -25.15
CA VAL A 60 33.23 -0.79 -24.53
C VAL A 60 32.23 0.06 -25.30
N GLN A 61 31.02 -0.47 -25.50
CA GLN A 61 29.86 0.32 -25.91
C GLN A 61 28.85 0.35 -24.78
N SER A 62 28.19 1.49 -24.61
CA SER A 62 27.10 1.67 -23.63
C SER A 62 25.91 2.30 -24.33
N THR A 63 24.78 1.60 -24.31
CA THR A 63 23.49 2.03 -24.89
C THR A 63 22.49 2.30 -23.77
N PRO A 64 21.87 3.50 -23.70
CA PRO A 64 20.76 3.77 -22.80
C PRO A 64 19.58 2.83 -22.98
N LEU A 65 19.05 2.34 -21.87
CA LEU A 65 17.75 1.68 -21.80
C LEU A 65 16.74 2.76 -21.40
N VAL A 66 15.80 3.04 -22.29
CA VAL A 66 14.85 4.15 -22.15
C VAL A 66 13.45 3.57 -22.20
N SER A 67 12.63 3.91 -21.21
CA SER A 67 11.23 3.53 -21.15
C SER A 67 10.40 4.27 -22.20
N ARG A 68 9.14 3.84 -22.37
CA ARG A 68 8.21 4.44 -23.34
C ARG A 68 7.93 5.93 -23.09
N ASP A 69 8.01 6.36 -21.84
CA ASP A 69 7.84 7.76 -21.42
C ASP A 69 9.10 8.62 -21.60
N GLY A 70 10.21 8.04 -22.09
CA GLY A 70 11.48 8.74 -22.28
C GLY A 70 12.38 8.77 -21.04
N SER A 71 11.98 8.12 -19.94
CA SER A 71 12.80 8.01 -18.73
C SER A 71 13.95 7.02 -18.92
N LEU A 72 15.11 7.32 -18.32
CA LEU A 72 16.25 6.41 -18.35
C LEU A 72 16.04 5.32 -17.28
N ILE A 73 15.96 4.06 -17.68
CA ILE A 73 15.72 2.92 -16.77
C ILE A 73 16.96 2.06 -16.55
N GLY A 74 18.02 2.26 -17.33
CA GLY A 74 19.29 1.58 -17.17
C GLY A 74 20.26 1.82 -18.33
N ILE A 75 21.35 1.06 -18.35
CA ILE A 75 22.37 1.09 -19.41
C ILE A 75 22.72 -0.36 -19.78
N LEU A 76 22.70 -0.68 -21.07
CA LEU A 76 23.25 -1.91 -21.62
C LEU A 76 24.68 -1.65 -22.08
N SER A 77 25.67 -2.27 -21.42
CA SER A 77 27.07 -2.17 -21.84
C SER A 77 27.61 -3.49 -22.34
N THR A 78 28.38 -3.45 -23.43
CA THR A 78 29.10 -4.61 -23.97
C THR A 78 30.59 -4.27 -24.02
N HIS A 79 31.42 -5.15 -23.50
CA HIS A 79 32.86 -4.97 -23.42
C HIS A 79 33.55 -5.98 -24.33
N PHE A 80 34.66 -5.57 -24.94
CA PHE A 80 35.44 -6.38 -25.88
C PHE A 80 36.90 -6.42 -25.41
N ALA A 81 37.55 -7.59 -25.49
CA ALA A 81 38.94 -7.79 -25.05
C ALA A 81 39.99 -7.08 -25.95
N HIS A 82 39.60 -6.67 -27.14
CA HIS A 82 40.45 -6.03 -28.14
C HIS A 82 39.83 -4.71 -28.59
N PRO A 83 40.61 -3.81 -29.22
CA PRO A 83 40.04 -2.64 -29.87
C PRO A 83 38.95 -3.06 -30.85
N HIS A 84 37.78 -2.44 -30.74
CA HIS A 84 36.61 -2.83 -31.53
C HIS A 84 35.74 -1.62 -31.82
N SER A 85 35.43 -1.40 -33.10
CA SER A 85 34.45 -0.41 -33.55
C SER A 85 33.21 -1.15 -34.06
N LEU A 86 32.02 -0.65 -33.69
CA LEU A 86 30.78 -1.30 -34.09
C LEU A 86 30.52 -1.16 -35.58
N THR A 87 30.12 -2.24 -36.21
CA THR A 87 29.52 -2.23 -37.55
C THR A 87 28.06 -1.80 -37.49
N SER A 88 27.50 -1.30 -38.60
CA SER A 88 26.09 -0.91 -38.65
C SER A 88 25.11 -2.05 -38.34
N SER A 89 25.50 -3.30 -38.60
CA SER A 89 24.71 -4.48 -38.23
C SER A 89 24.72 -4.73 -36.73
N GLU A 90 25.87 -4.56 -36.07
CA GLU A 90 25.97 -4.67 -34.60
C GLU A 90 25.19 -3.55 -33.92
N GLU A 91 25.26 -2.31 -34.43
CA GLU A 91 24.49 -1.18 -33.91
C GLU A 91 22.99 -1.46 -33.91
N LYS A 92 22.45 -1.91 -35.05
CA LYS A 92 21.03 -2.28 -35.19
C LYS A 92 20.64 -3.40 -34.22
N ARG A 93 21.53 -4.39 -34.03
CA ARG A 93 21.27 -5.51 -33.11
C ARG A 93 21.26 -5.04 -31.66
N LEU A 94 22.18 -4.17 -31.28
CA LEU A 94 22.23 -3.57 -29.94
C LEU A 94 21.04 -2.65 -29.68
N ASP A 95 20.55 -1.90 -30.68
CA ASP A 95 19.33 -1.11 -30.57
C ASP A 95 18.11 -2.00 -30.30
N LEU A 96 18.01 -3.13 -31.02
CA LEU A 96 16.95 -4.11 -30.79
C LEU A 96 17.02 -4.68 -29.37
N TYR A 97 18.20 -5.10 -28.91
CA TYR A 97 18.38 -5.63 -27.56
C TYR A 97 18.09 -4.58 -26.48
N ALA A 98 18.50 -3.33 -26.70
CA ALA A 98 18.21 -2.24 -25.77
C ALA A 98 16.69 -2.01 -25.65
N ARG A 99 15.96 -1.99 -26.77
CA ARG A 99 14.49 -1.85 -26.76
C ARG A 99 13.81 -3.03 -26.07
N GLN A 100 14.17 -4.27 -26.43
CA GLN A 100 13.60 -5.47 -25.82
C GLN A 100 13.88 -5.54 -24.31
N THR A 101 15.10 -5.18 -23.91
CA THR A 101 15.47 -5.14 -22.49
C THR A 101 14.68 -4.05 -21.76
N SER A 102 14.47 -2.90 -22.40
CA SER A 102 13.68 -1.81 -21.83
C SER A 102 12.22 -2.23 -21.60
N ASP A 103 11.58 -2.77 -22.63
CA ASP A 103 10.20 -3.29 -22.55
C ASP A 103 10.07 -4.37 -21.47
N PHE A 104 11.06 -5.28 -21.36
CA PHE A 104 11.06 -6.34 -20.36
C PHE A 104 11.20 -5.80 -18.93
N ILE A 105 12.13 -4.87 -18.69
CA ILE A 105 12.31 -4.24 -17.37
C ILE A 105 11.05 -3.51 -16.95
N GLU A 106 10.44 -2.73 -17.83
CA GLU A 106 9.19 -2.03 -17.55
C GLU A 106 8.07 -3.01 -17.18
N ARG A 107 7.91 -4.08 -17.97
CA ARG A 107 6.92 -5.11 -17.69
C ARG A 107 7.13 -5.77 -16.33
N CYS A 108 8.37 -6.12 -15.98
CA CYS A 108 8.67 -6.71 -14.68
C CYS A 108 8.33 -5.77 -13.53
N ARG A 109 8.66 -4.46 -13.65
CA ARG A 109 8.33 -3.46 -12.62
C ARG A 109 6.83 -3.33 -12.43
N ILE A 110 6.07 -3.26 -13.53
CA ILE A 110 4.60 -3.18 -13.47
C ILE A 110 4.00 -4.44 -12.82
N ASP A 111 4.48 -5.62 -13.22
CA ASP A 111 4.01 -6.90 -12.66
C ASP A 111 4.33 -7.01 -11.15
N GLU A 112 5.50 -6.53 -10.70
CA GLU A 112 5.89 -6.50 -9.30
C GLU A 112 5.02 -5.52 -8.47
N GLU A 113 4.79 -4.31 -8.99
CA GLU A 113 3.93 -3.31 -8.35
C GLU A 113 2.49 -3.82 -8.22
N LEU A 114 1.96 -4.45 -9.27
CA LEU A 114 0.63 -5.06 -9.25
C LEU A 114 0.54 -6.16 -8.18
N ARG A 115 1.49 -7.10 -8.16
CA ARG A 115 1.52 -8.18 -7.15
C ARG A 115 1.58 -7.63 -5.73
N ARG A 116 2.37 -6.58 -5.51
CA ARG A 116 2.46 -5.94 -4.19
C ARG A 116 1.14 -5.30 -3.79
N SER A 117 0.51 -4.55 -4.70
CA SER A 117 -0.81 -3.94 -4.47
C SER A 117 -1.89 -4.99 -4.17
N GLU A 118 -1.90 -6.10 -4.90
CA GLU A 118 -2.83 -7.22 -4.65
C GLU A 118 -2.59 -7.88 -3.29
N ALA A 119 -1.33 -8.11 -2.91
CA ALA A 119 -0.98 -8.67 -1.61
C ALA A 119 -1.40 -7.74 -0.45
N ASP A 120 -1.15 -6.43 -0.59
CA ASP A 120 -1.55 -5.44 0.40
C ASP A 120 -3.08 -5.36 0.53
N ARG A 121 -3.82 -5.38 -0.59
CA ARG A 121 -5.29 -5.43 -0.59
C ARG A 121 -5.81 -6.68 0.09
N LYS A 122 -5.27 -7.86 -0.25
CA LYS A 122 -5.66 -9.13 0.37
C LYS A 122 -5.43 -9.11 1.87
N ARG A 123 -4.30 -8.58 2.33
CA ARG A 123 -4.00 -8.44 3.76
C ARG A 123 -4.98 -7.52 4.47
N LEU A 124 -5.36 -6.40 3.86
CA LEU A 124 -6.39 -5.51 4.40
C LEU A 124 -7.75 -6.18 4.50
N ASP A 125 -8.14 -6.96 3.48
CA ASP A 125 -9.39 -7.70 3.48
C ASP A 125 -9.39 -8.80 4.55
N GLU A 126 -8.28 -9.50 4.75
CA GLU A 126 -8.11 -10.49 5.83
C GLU A 126 -8.22 -9.86 7.22
N VAL A 127 -7.58 -8.71 7.46
CA VAL A 127 -7.70 -7.98 8.73
C VAL A 127 -9.14 -7.52 8.96
N ARG A 128 -9.81 -6.99 7.93
CA ARG A 128 -11.21 -6.58 8.02
C ARG A 128 -12.13 -7.76 8.34
N ALA A 129 -11.97 -8.88 7.64
CA ALA A 129 -12.75 -10.09 7.87
C ALA A 129 -12.53 -10.66 9.28
N HIS A 130 -11.29 -10.65 9.77
CA HIS A 130 -10.97 -11.09 11.12
C HIS A 130 -11.62 -10.21 12.19
N LEU A 131 -11.54 -8.87 12.04
CA LEU A 131 -12.20 -7.93 12.95
C LEU A 131 -13.73 -8.06 12.92
N ALA A 132 -14.32 -8.25 11.73
CA ALA A 132 -15.75 -8.51 11.60
C ALA A 132 -16.14 -9.80 12.31
N ALA A 133 -15.38 -10.89 12.15
CA ALA A 133 -15.64 -12.16 12.84
C ALA A 133 -15.55 -12.04 14.37
N ILE A 134 -14.63 -11.23 14.91
CA ILE A 134 -14.56 -10.92 16.34
C ILE A 134 -15.83 -10.20 16.81
N VAL A 135 -16.29 -9.19 16.05
CA VAL A 135 -17.51 -8.44 16.38
C VAL A 135 -18.74 -9.35 16.32
N GLU A 136 -18.88 -10.17 15.27
CA GLU A 136 -20.03 -11.04 15.08
C GLU A 136 -20.10 -12.18 16.10
N SER A 137 -18.97 -12.71 16.54
CA SER A 137 -18.92 -13.78 17.55
C SER A 137 -19.07 -13.29 18.99
N SER A 138 -19.12 -11.97 19.22
CA SER A 138 -19.30 -11.40 20.56
C SER A 138 -20.67 -11.75 21.15
N ASN A 139 -20.69 -12.13 22.42
CA ASN A 139 -21.93 -12.28 23.20
C ASN A 139 -22.58 -10.93 23.49
N ASP A 140 -21.77 -9.90 23.74
CA ASP A 140 -22.28 -8.54 23.94
C ASP A 140 -22.84 -7.99 22.63
N ALA A 141 -23.90 -7.19 22.74
CA ALA A 141 -24.49 -6.49 21.63
C ALA A 141 -23.61 -5.31 21.23
N ILE A 142 -23.13 -5.32 19.99
CA ILE A 142 -22.28 -4.28 19.40
C ILE A 142 -23.04 -3.63 18.25
N ILE A 143 -23.28 -2.33 18.39
CA ILE A 143 -24.12 -1.55 17.48
C ILE A 143 -23.36 -0.28 17.12
N SER A 144 -23.38 0.12 15.85
CA SER A 144 -22.93 1.45 15.46
C SER A 144 -24.10 2.26 14.91
N LYS A 145 -24.07 3.58 15.11
CA LYS A 145 -25.06 4.52 14.59
C LYS A 145 -24.42 5.81 14.11
N GLY A 146 -25.03 6.45 13.12
CA GLY A 146 -24.69 7.79 12.69
C GLY A 146 -25.02 8.84 13.76
N LEU A 147 -24.54 10.07 13.54
CA LEU A 147 -24.88 11.22 14.39
C LEU A 147 -26.32 11.72 14.19
N ASP A 148 -27.01 11.18 13.19
CA ASP A 148 -28.46 11.30 12.93
C ASP A 148 -29.28 10.22 13.67
N THR A 149 -28.62 9.41 14.51
CA THR A 149 -29.19 8.31 15.31
C THR A 149 -29.62 7.08 14.52
N ILE A 150 -29.32 7.02 13.22
CA ILE A 150 -29.64 5.86 12.36
C ILE A 150 -28.62 4.74 12.60
N ILE A 151 -29.12 3.52 12.81
CA ILE A 151 -28.31 2.32 13.01
C ILE A 151 -27.56 1.99 11.71
N LEU A 152 -26.25 1.81 11.81
CA LEU A 152 -25.34 1.50 10.71
C LEU A 152 -24.83 0.05 10.75
N SER A 153 -24.67 -0.53 11.94
CA SER A 153 -24.24 -1.93 12.09
C SER A 153 -24.92 -2.59 13.28
N TRP A 154 -25.08 -3.91 13.18
CA TRP A 154 -25.82 -4.72 14.14
C TRP A 154 -25.24 -6.14 14.17
N ASN A 155 -24.53 -6.50 15.24
CA ASN A 155 -23.91 -7.83 15.33
C ASN A 155 -24.90 -8.90 15.84
N GLN A 156 -24.51 -10.17 15.75
CA GLN A 156 -25.31 -11.28 16.27
C GLN A 156 -25.65 -11.18 17.77
N GLY A 157 -24.80 -10.57 18.59
CA GLY A 157 -25.10 -10.28 20.00
C GLY A 157 -26.29 -9.35 20.17
N ALA A 158 -26.42 -8.34 19.31
CA ALA A 158 -27.54 -7.40 19.30
C ALA A 158 -28.84 -8.08 18.84
N GLU A 159 -28.78 -8.99 17.88
CA GLU A 159 -29.95 -9.79 17.48
C GLU A 159 -30.48 -10.63 18.64
N ARG A 160 -29.58 -11.34 19.36
CA ARG A 160 -29.97 -12.13 20.53
C ARG A 160 -30.56 -11.25 21.63
N LEU A 161 -29.91 -10.12 21.93
CA LEU A 161 -30.31 -9.25 23.03
C LEU A 161 -31.64 -8.56 22.75
N PHE A 162 -31.86 -7.98 21.56
CA PHE A 162 -33.03 -7.16 21.27
C PHE A 162 -34.10 -7.85 20.40
N GLY A 163 -33.79 -8.97 19.76
CA GLY A 163 -34.73 -9.77 18.96
C GLY A 163 -35.01 -9.25 17.55
N TYR A 164 -34.32 -8.20 17.10
CA TYR A 164 -34.35 -7.72 15.73
C TYR A 164 -33.21 -8.33 14.92
N THR A 165 -33.47 -8.75 13.68
CA THR A 165 -32.37 -9.10 12.77
C THR A 165 -31.63 -7.87 12.30
N ALA A 166 -30.40 -8.03 11.80
CA ALA A 166 -29.63 -6.95 11.23
C ALA A 166 -30.39 -6.23 10.09
N GLU A 167 -31.10 -6.97 9.24
CA GLU A 167 -31.90 -6.41 8.14
C GLU A 167 -33.08 -5.55 8.63
N GLU A 168 -33.65 -5.88 9.79
CA GLU A 168 -34.75 -5.11 10.38
C GLU A 168 -34.26 -3.86 11.11
N ALA A 169 -33.07 -3.94 11.73
CA ALA A 169 -32.53 -2.89 12.58
C ALA A 169 -31.71 -1.85 11.80
N ILE A 170 -30.89 -2.26 10.83
CA ILE A 170 -30.02 -1.34 10.07
C ILE A 170 -30.88 -0.38 9.25
N GLY A 171 -30.53 0.91 9.28
CA GLY A 171 -31.30 1.97 8.63
C GLY A 171 -32.49 2.51 9.46
N ARG A 172 -32.76 1.93 10.65
CA ARG A 172 -33.75 2.44 11.60
C ARG A 172 -33.12 3.36 12.65
N PRO A 173 -33.88 4.30 13.24
CA PRO A 173 -33.41 5.09 14.38
C PRO A 173 -33.23 4.23 15.63
N ILE A 174 -32.14 4.42 16.37
CA ILE A 174 -31.85 3.68 17.61
C ILE A 174 -32.93 3.81 18.70
N THR A 175 -33.80 4.83 18.59
CA THR A 175 -34.94 5.06 19.48
C THR A 175 -35.94 3.90 19.48
N LEU A 176 -35.92 3.02 18.47
CA LEU A 176 -36.74 1.80 18.47
C LEU A 176 -36.45 0.87 19.67
N LEU A 177 -35.26 0.98 20.29
CA LEU A 177 -34.87 0.21 21.47
C LEU A 177 -35.18 0.95 22.78
N ILE A 178 -35.67 2.18 22.73
CA ILE A 178 -35.78 3.05 23.90
C ILE A 178 -37.27 3.18 24.28
N PRO A 179 -37.66 2.81 25.51
CA PRO A 179 -39.03 3.01 26.00
C PRO A 179 -39.44 4.48 25.91
N GLU A 180 -40.74 4.76 25.70
CA GLU A 180 -41.26 6.11 25.47
C GLU A 180 -40.88 7.07 26.61
N GLU A 181 -40.90 6.58 27.85
CA GLU A 181 -40.58 7.35 29.06
C GLU A 181 -39.09 7.71 29.19
N ARG A 182 -38.22 7.15 28.33
CA ARG A 182 -36.75 7.30 28.36
C ARG A 182 -36.17 7.87 27.07
N LEU A 183 -37.00 8.33 26.14
CA LEU A 183 -36.54 8.88 24.85
C LEU A 183 -35.61 10.10 25.00
N ASP A 184 -35.67 10.80 26.13
CA ASP A 184 -34.81 11.94 26.45
C ASP A 184 -33.35 11.56 26.75
N GLU A 185 -33.06 10.28 27.01
CA GLU A 185 -31.69 9.78 27.20
C GLU A 185 -30.84 9.93 25.94
N GLU A 186 -31.45 9.72 24.76
CA GLU A 186 -30.72 9.65 23.49
C GLU A 186 -30.12 11.01 23.08
N PRO A 187 -30.85 12.15 23.10
CA PRO A 187 -30.26 13.46 22.84
C PRO A 187 -29.10 13.81 23.76
N LYS A 188 -29.21 13.48 25.07
CA LYS A 188 -28.17 13.75 26.08
C LYS A 188 -26.90 12.94 25.82
N ILE A 189 -27.07 11.66 25.47
CA ILE A 189 -25.97 10.79 25.07
C ILE A 189 -25.30 11.34 23.82
N LEU A 190 -26.08 11.71 22.80
CA LEU A 190 -25.57 12.19 21.53
C LEU A 190 -24.78 13.50 21.67
N GLU A 191 -25.22 14.42 22.53
CA GLU A 191 -24.50 15.64 22.85
C GLU A 191 -23.09 15.35 23.39
N ARG A 192 -22.98 14.43 24.35
CA ARG A 192 -21.68 14.00 24.92
C ARG A 192 -20.79 13.35 23.86
N ILE A 193 -21.35 12.50 23.00
CA ILE A 193 -20.59 11.90 21.90
C ILE A 193 -20.09 12.98 20.93
N ARG A 194 -20.91 13.98 20.60
CA ARG A 194 -20.49 15.10 19.73
C ARG A 194 -19.38 15.95 20.38
N ALA A 195 -19.36 16.05 21.70
CA ALA A 195 -18.25 16.66 22.45
C ALA A 195 -16.97 15.78 22.48
N GLY A 196 -17.02 14.55 21.94
CA GLY A 196 -15.91 13.61 21.95
C GLY A 196 -15.77 12.82 23.24
N GLU A 197 -16.75 12.92 24.13
CA GLU A 197 -16.77 12.17 25.38
C GLU A 197 -17.19 10.72 25.15
N ARG A 198 -16.66 9.86 26.01
CA ARG A 198 -17.13 8.48 26.15
C ARG A 198 -18.15 8.40 27.28
N VAL A 199 -19.20 7.60 27.08
CA VAL A 199 -20.17 7.26 28.12
C VAL A 199 -19.86 5.84 28.59
N ASP A 200 -19.36 5.69 29.81
CA ASP A 200 -19.01 4.39 30.40
C ASP A 200 -20.07 3.93 31.41
N HIS A 201 -20.33 2.62 31.45
CA HIS A 201 -21.17 1.95 32.46
C HIS A 201 -22.52 2.63 32.73
N PHE A 202 -23.21 3.08 31.68
CA PHE A 202 -24.54 3.64 31.84
C PHE A 202 -25.56 2.51 31.95
N GLU A 203 -26.17 2.33 33.13
CA GLU A 203 -27.23 1.35 33.32
C GLU A 203 -28.59 1.99 32.99
N THR A 204 -29.37 1.32 32.15
CA THR A 204 -30.70 1.79 31.72
C THR A 204 -31.56 0.62 31.23
N VAL A 205 -32.82 0.91 30.95
CA VAL A 205 -33.79 -0.03 30.39
C VAL A 205 -33.90 0.19 28.88
N ARG A 206 -33.94 -0.91 28.13
CA ARG A 206 -34.26 -0.92 26.70
C ARG A 206 -35.43 -1.86 26.41
N GLN A 207 -36.05 -1.67 25.26
CA GLN A 207 -37.16 -2.48 24.78
C GLN A 207 -36.70 -3.41 23.65
N ARG A 208 -37.13 -4.67 23.73
CA ARG A 208 -36.95 -5.69 22.69
C ARG A 208 -38.07 -5.62 21.65
N LYS A 209 -37.90 -6.34 20.54
CA LYS A 209 -38.92 -6.44 19.47
C LYS A 209 -40.30 -6.92 19.94
N ASP A 210 -40.32 -7.80 20.93
CA ASP A 210 -41.56 -8.34 21.52
C ASP A 210 -42.21 -7.39 22.55
N GLY A 211 -41.65 -6.19 22.73
CA GLY A 211 -42.11 -5.18 23.67
C GLY A 211 -41.60 -5.36 25.10
N ARG A 212 -40.90 -6.46 25.42
CA ARG A 212 -40.34 -6.69 26.76
C ARG A 212 -39.22 -5.72 27.06
N LEU A 213 -39.14 -5.32 28.32
CA LEU A 213 -38.07 -4.49 28.83
C LEU A 213 -36.88 -5.36 29.27
N VAL A 214 -35.67 -4.86 29.04
CA VAL A 214 -34.41 -5.48 29.43
C VAL A 214 -33.51 -4.45 30.09
N ASP A 215 -33.01 -4.77 31.28
CA ASP A 215 -32.00 -3.99 31.98
C ASP A 215 -30.64 -4.24 31.34
N ILE A 216 -29.99 -3.16 30.89
CA ILE A 216 -28.70 -3.25 30.23
C ILE A 216 -27.69 -2.30 30.86
N SER A 217 -26.42 -2.70 30.85
CA SER A 217 -25.29 -1.80 31.00
C SER A 217 -24.73 -1.48 29.62
N LEU A 218 -24.54 -0.19 29.32
CA LEU A 218 -24.05 0.25 28.02
C LEU A 218 -22.83 1.16 28.12
N THR A 219 -21.93 0.96 27.17
CA THR A 219 -20.79 1.83 26.90
C THR A 219 -20.93 2.41 25.51
N ILE A 220 -20.73 3.71 25.35
CA ILE A 220 -20.83 4.41 24.06
C ILE A 220 -19.57 5.22 23.84
N SER A 221 -18.93 4.99 22.69
CA SER A 221 -17.70 5.67 22.29
C SER A 221 -17.88 6.39 20.95
N PRO A 222 -17.26 7.58 20.77
CA PRO A 222 -17.24 8.25 19.48
C PRO A 222 -16.36 7.48 18.49
N VAL A 223 -16.83 7.37 17.25
CA VAL A 223 -16.08 6.82 16.12
C VAL A 223 -15.58 7.98 15.27
N ARG A 224 -14.27 8.00 15.01
CA ARG A 224 -13.60 9.06 14.26
C ARG A 224 -13.17 8.60 12.88
N ASN A 225 -13.24 9.51 11.90
CA ASN A 225 -12.64 9.30 10.59
C ASN A 225 -11.12 9.53 10.62
N ALA A 226 -10.46 9.38 9.47
CA ALA A 226 -9.02 9.59 9.35
C ALA A 226 -8.57 11.05 9.62
N ALA A 227 -9.47 12.03 9.49
CA ALA A 227 -9.22 13.42 9.84
C ALA A 227 -9.40 13.72 11.35
N GLY A 228 -9.81 12.73 12.13
CA GLY A 228 -10.08 12.87 13.56
C GLY A 228 -11.48 13.40 13.90
N GLU A 229 -12.34 13.62 12.90
CA GLU A 229 -13.70 14.11 13.07
C GLU A 229 -14.61 12.98 13.53
N ILE A 230 -15.54 13.28 14.44
CA ILE A 230 -16.52 12.32 14.93
C ILE A 230 -17.59 12.13 13.87
N ILE A 231 -17.77 10.91 13.39
CA ILE A 231 -18.71 10.58 12.30
C ILE A 231 -19.83 9.64 12.74
N ALA A 232 -19.65 8.93 13.85
CA ALA A 232 -20.58 7.93 14.35
C ALA A 232 -20.36 7.67 15.85
N ALA A 233 -21.22 6.84 16.43
CA ALA A 233 -21.08 6.30 17.76
C ALA A 233 -21.08 4.77 17.71
N SER A 234 -20.19 4.12 18.46
CA SER A 234 -20.24 2.68 18.73
C SER A 234 -20.81 2.45 20.13
N LYS A 235 -21.76 1.53 20.24
CA LYS A 235 -22.44 1.14 21.48
C LYS A 235 -22.18 -0.34 21.74
N ILE A 236 -21.70 -0.65 22.94
CA ILE A 236 -21.63 -2.00 23.48
C ILE A 236 -22.69 -2.10 24.57
N ALA A 237 -23.57 -3.09 24.50
CA ALA A 237 -24.61 -3.32 25.49
C ALA A 237 -24.53 -4.76 26.01
N ARG A 238 -24.67 -4.90 27.32
CA ARG A 238 -24.71 -6.18 28.02
C ARG A 238 -25.99 -6.26 28.84
N ASP A 239 -26.64 -7.41 28.80
CA ASP A 239 -27.76 -7.74 29.68
C ASP A 239 -27.27 -7.85 31.12
N VAL A 240 -27.94 -7.17 32.04
CA VAL A 240 -27.66 -7.21 33.48
C VAL A 240 -28.88 -7.62 34.30
N SER A 241 -29.90 -8.20 33.67
CA SER A 241 -31.14 -8.60 34.34
C SER A 241 -30.98 -9.76 35.34
N GLU A 242 -29.84 -10.48 35.32
CA GLU A 242 -29.52 -11.57 36.26
C GLU A 242 -28.59 -11.13 37.42
N ARG A 243 -28.41 -9.82 37.66
CA ARG A 243 -27.60 -9.30 38.77
C ARG A 243 -28.34 -9.25 40.10
#